data_AF-A0A8H6ZEY0-F1
#
_entry.id   AF-A0A8H6ZEY0-F1
#
_cell.length_a   1.000
_cell.length_b   1.000
_cell.length_c   1.000
_cell.angle_alpha   90.00
_cell.angle_beta   90.00
_cell.angle_gamma   90.00
#
_symmetry.space_group_name_H-M   'P 1'
#
loop_
_entity.id
_entity.type
_entity.pdbx_description
1 polymer ?
#
loop_
_entity_poly.entity_id
_entity_poly.type
_entity_poly.pdbx_seq_one_letter_code
_entity_poly.pdbx_strand_id
1 'polypeptide(L)'
;MSDMDQHDNRTEQEKETDRKLAERLSGIIEDANAQCTPICNKIRKHIENMEAQKEEDRDEGELVKNVKPHLQQAEKILNETNGAIRGADPDNRLSSKAKRNMQDHKATPEEQRLAEALKVLVQEVGGTIEWAKDKLDSFPKAKRDLGPLLDALSQPLTQIIGGVGLLLAGVLNLVGKLLQGLGLDGLLKGILGATGLDKIYEGLGLDKWLKM
;
A
#
# COMPACT_ATOMS: atom_id res chain seq x y z
N MET A 1 30.26 -12.72 25.79
CA MET A 1 28.84 -12.34 25.88
C MET A 1 28.84 -10.91 26.37
N SER A 2 28.64 -9.95 25.47
CA SER A 2 28.61 -8.54 25.81
C SER A 2 27.37 -7.98 25.15
N ASP A 3 26.34 -7.77 25.96
CA ASP A 3 25.10 -7.11 25.57
C ASP A 3 25.44 -5.71 25.06
N MET A 4 25.24 -5.54 23.75
CA MET A 4 25.35 -4.25 23.09
C MET A 4 23.94 -3.65 23.06
N ASP A 5 23.44 -3.29 24.25
CA ASP A 5 22.27 -2.42 24.39
C ASP A 5 22.65 -1.06 23.80
N GLN A 6 22.34 -0.86 22.52
CA GLN A 6 22.45 0.45 21.87
C GLN A 6 21.22 1.27 22.26
N HIS A 7 21.45 2.37 22.97
CA HIS A 7 20.42 3.26 23.45
C HIS A 7 19.77 4.02 22.28
N ASP A 8 18.44 4.08 22.26
CA ASP A 8 17.66 4.97 21.40
C ASP A 8 18.09 6.43 21.66
N ASN A 9 18.91 6.97 20.75
CA ASN A 9 19.53 8.30 20.87
C ASN A 9 18.57 9.46 20.54
N ARG A 10 17.27 9.19 20.31
CA ARG A 10 16.27 10.24 20.06
C ARG A 10 16.00 11.04 21.32
N THR A 11 15.89 12.36 21.17
CA THR A 11 15.36 13.22 22.21
C THR A 11 13.88 12.93 22.46
N GLU A 12 13.39 13.18 23.67
CA GLU A 12 11.96 13.04 23.99
C GLU A 12 11.08 13.92 23.08
N GLN A 13 11.58 15.08 22.65
CA GLN A 13 10.89 15.95 21.70
C GLN A 13 10.76 15.30 20.30
N GLU A 14 11.80 14.59 19.85
CA GLU A 14 11.75 13.86 18.58
C GLU A 14 10.79 12.68 18.64
N LYS A 15 10.81 11.90 19.73
CA LYS A 15 9.87 10.80 19.95
C LYS A 15 8.43 11.29 19.95
N GLU A 16 8.15 12.39 20.64
CA GLU A 16 6.81 12.98 20.68
C GLU A 16 6.35 13.51 19.31
N THR A 17 7.26 14.10 18.55
CA THR A 17 6.97 14.54 17.19
C THR A 17 6.63 13.37 16.28
N ASP A 18 7.42 12.29 16.35
CA ASP A 18 7.22 11.09 15.55
C ASP A 18 5.89 10.39 15.91
N ARG A 19 5.55 10.35 17.21
CA ARG A 19 4.28 9.82 17.71
C ARG A 19 3.07 10.58 17.16
N LYS A 20 3.08 11.91 17.26
CA LYS A 20 1.98 12.76 16.74
C LYS A 20 1.84 12.64 15.22
N LEU A 21 2.97 12.49 14.52
CA LEU A 21 2.98 12.31 13.08
C LEU A 21 2.39 10.94 12.71
N ALA A 22 2.79 9.87 13.37
CA ALA A 22 2.22 8.53 13.16
C ALA A 22 0.71 8.50 13.43
N GLU A 23 0.26 9.16 14.51
CA GLU A 23 -1.17 9.29 14.84
C GLU A 23 -1.95 10.03 13.74
N ARG A 24 -1.43 11.17 13.27
CA ARG A 24 -2.05 11.95 12.20
C ARG A 24 -2.13 11.17 10.89
N LEU A 25 -1.05 10.48 10.51
CA LEU A 25 -1.01 9.67 9.29
C LEU A 25 -1.96 8.48 9.37
N SER A 26 -2.09 7.86 10.56
CA SER A 26 -3.02 6.76 10.79
C SER A 26 -4.45 7.20 10.49
N GLY A 27 -4.87 8.36 11.02
CA GLY A 27 -6.21 8.90 10.75
C GLY A 27 -6.47 9.17 9.26
N ILE A 28 -5.50 9.76 8.56
CA ILE A 28 -5.60 10.02 7.11
C ILE A 28 -5.82 8.72 6.30
N ILE A 29 -5.09 7.65 6.66
CA ILE A 29 -5.19 6.36 5.96
C ILE A 29 -6.46 5.60 6.35
N GLU A 30 -6.88 5.67 7.61
CA GLU A 30 -8.15 5.09 8.08
C GLU A 30 -9.36 5.72 7.38
N ASP A 31 -9.35 7.04 7.19
CA ASP A 31 -10.39 7.74 6.41
C ASP A 31 -10.40 7.30 4.94
N ALA A 32 -9.23 7.04 4.36
CA ALA A 32 -9.12 6.48 3.02
C ALA A 32 -9.68 5.04 2.98
N ASN A 33 -9.35 4.20 3.96
CA ASN A 33 -9.87 2.83 4.08
C ASN A 33 -11.39 2.80 4.16
N ALA A 34 -11.98 3.65 4.99
CA ALA A 34 -13.43 3.74 5.17
C ALA A 34 -14.16 4.06 3.85
N GLN A 35 -13.54 4.84 2.97
CA GLN A 35 -14.10 5.21 1.68
C GLN A 35 -13.80 4.19 0.58
N CYS A 36 -12.57 3.66 0.52
CA CYS A 36 -12.12 2.76 -0.54
C CYS A 36 -12.69 1.34 -0.39
N THR A 37 -12.85 0.83 0.83
CA THR A 37 -13.36 -0.54 1.08
C THR A 37 -14.72 -0.80 0.41
N PRO A 38 -15.77 0.03 0.60
CA PRO A 38 -17.05 -0.21 -0.07
C PRO A 38 -16.96 -0.06 -1.60
N ILE A 39 -16.02 0.74 -2.12
CA ILE A 39 -15.78 0.87 -3.57
C ILE A 39 -15.15 -0.42 -4.11
N CYS A 40 -14.14 -0.96 -3.42
CA CYS A 40 -13.50 -2.23 -3.75
C CYS A 40 -14.52 -3.38 -3.79
N ASN A 41 -15.42 -3.44 -2.81
CA ASN A 41 -16.49 -4.43 -2.77
C ASN A 41 -17.45 -4.32 -3.97
N LYS A 42 -17.77 -3.10 -4.42
CA LYS A 42 -18.60 -2.92 -5.64
C LYS A 42 -17.87 -3.41 -6.89
N ILE A 43 -16.57 -3.10 -7.03
CA ILE A 43 -15.74 -3.57 -8.14
C ILE A 43 -15.74 -5.11 -8.18
N ARG A 44 -15.44 -5.75 -7.04
CA ARG A 44 -15.46 -7.22 -6.92
C ARG A 44 -16.81 -7.81 -7.34
N LYS A 45 -17.90 -7.27 -6.78
CA LYS A 45 -19.25 -7.74 -7.09
C LYS A 45 -19.62 -7.64 -8.57
N HIS A 46 -19.23 -6.56 -9.26
CA HIS A 46 -19.49 -6.43 -10.69
C HIS A 46 -18.75 -7.48 -11.52
N ILE A 47 -17.49 -7.75 -11.18
CA ILE A 47 -16.67 -8.76 -11.86
C ILE A 47 -17.19 -10.18 -11.54
N GLU A 48 -17.49 -10.49 -10.28
CA GLU A 48 -18.05 -11.78 -9.87
C GLU A 48 -19.39 -12.07 -10.56
N ASN A 49 -20.27 -11.07 -10.66
CA ASN A 49 -21.54 -11.20 -11.37
C ASN A 49 -21.34 -11.52 -12.86
N MET A 50 -20.34 -10.90 -13.50
CA MET A 50 -19.96 -11.22 -14.87
C MET A 50 -19.47 -12.68 -15.00
N GLU A 51 -18.57 -13.12 -14.10
CA GLU A 51 -18.04 -14.48 -14.15
C GLU A 51 -19.13 -15.54 -13.97
N ALA A 52 -20.14 -15.26 -13.14
CA ALA A 52 -21.26 -16.16 -12.88
C ALA A 52 -22.25 -16.29 -14.05
N GLN A 53 -22.22 -15.37 -15.02
CA GLN A 53 -23.04 -15.47 -16.23
C GLN A 53 -22.52 -16.55 -17.19
N LYS A 54 -23.43 -17.12 -17.97
CA LYS A 54 -23.08 -18.00 -19.10
C LYS A 54 -22.30 -17.20 -20.13
N GLU A 55 -21.34 -17.83 -20.80
CA GLU A 55 -20.41 -17.14 -21.71
C GLU A 55 -21.12 -16.34 -22.80
N GLU A 56 -22.23 -16.86 -23.35
CA GLU A 56 -23.06 -16.19 -24.34
C GLU A 56 -23.79 -14.92 -23.84
N ASP A 57 -24.00 -14.81 -22.52
CA ASP A 57 -24.74 -13.71 -21.88
C ASP A 57 -23.82 -12.62 -21.32
N ARG A 58 -22.49 -12.81 -21.38
CA ARG A 58 -21.50 -11.90 -20.80
C ARG A 58 -21.36 -10.62 -21.62
N ASP A 59 -21.69 -9.48 -21.01
CA ASP A 59 -21.55 -8.15 -21.62
C ASP A 59 -20.36 -7.36 -21.05
N GLU A 60 -19.19 -7.50 -21.69
CA GLU A 60 -17.97 -6.79 -21.27
C GLU A 60 -18.14 -5.26 -21.27
N GLY A 61 -19.01 -4.71 -22.12
CA GLY A 61 -19.27 -3.27 -22.17
C GLY A 61 -20.06 -2.79 -20.95
N GLU A 62 -21.04 -3.57 -20.50
CA GLU A 62 -21.75 -3.30 -19.25
C GLU A 62 -20.83 -3.39 -18.04
N LEU A 63 -19.93 -4.39 -17.99
CA LEU A 63 -18.93 -4.48 -16.93
C LEU A 63 -18.05 -3.23 -16.88
N VAL A 64 -17.52 -2.78 -18.03
CA VAL A 64 -16.72 -1.55 -18.11
C VAL A 64 -17.50 -0.35 -17.60
N LYS A 65 -18.75 -0.19 -18.03
CA LYS A 65 -19.63 0.92 -17.62
C LYS A 65 -19.85 0.95 -16.11
N ASN A 66 -19.97 -0.20 -15.47
CA ASN A 66 -20.21 -0.33 -14.03
C ASN A 66 -18.92 -0.18 -13.18
N VAL A 67 -17.80 -0.74 -13.63
CA VAL A 67 -16.55 -0.76 -12.85
C VAL A 67 -15.74 0.54 -12.99
N LYS A 68 -15.69 1.13 -14.19
CA LYS A 68 -14.93 2.36 -14.46
C LYS A 68 -15.16 3.51 -13.47
N PRO A 69 -16.41 3.91 -13.14
CA PRO A 69 -16.63 5.01 -12.20
C PRO A 69 -16.11 4.70 -10.79
N HIS A 70 -16.12 3.44 -10.38
CA HIS A 70 -15.57 3.02 -9.08
C HIS A 70 -14.05 3.11 -9.03
N LEU A 71 -13.35 2.69 -10.11
CA LEU A 71 -11.91 2.85 -10.20
C LEU A 71 -11.48 4.32 -10.17
N GLN A 72 -12.17 5.17 -10.93
CA GLN A 72 -11.90 6.61 -10.94
C GLN A 72 -12.16 7.28 -9.57
N GLN A 73 -13.20 6.84 -8.86
CA GLN A 73 -13.48 7.32 -7.51
C GLN A 73 -12.39 6.90 -6.52
N ALA A 74 -11.97 5.63 -6.54
CA ALA A 74 -10.88 5.13 -5.69
C ALA A 74 -9.57 5.87 -5.99
N GLU A 75 -9.25 6.11 -7.27
CA GLU A 75 -8.04 6.82 -7.69
C GLU A 75 -8.02 8.26 -7.16
N LYS A 76 -9.15 8.95 -7.25
CA LYS A 76 -9.31 10.30 -6.68
C LYS A 76 -9.05 10.30 -5.18
N ILE A 77 -9.64 9.37 -4.44
CA ILE A 77 -9.44 9.25 -2.99
C ILE A 77 -7.96 9.02 -2.68
N LEU A 78 -7.30 8.06 -3.33
CA LEU A 78 -5.88 7.79 -3.07
C LEU A 78 -4.98 8.98 -3.42
N ASN A 79 -5.26 9.73 -4.48
CA ASN A 79 -4.51 10.94 -4.80
C ASN A 79 -4.67 12.03 -3.72
N GLU A 80 -5.89 12.23 -3.22
CA GLU A 80 -6.16 13.15 -2.11
C GLU A 80 -5.46 12.70 -0.82
N THR A 81 -5.52 11.41 -0.48
CA THR A 81 -4.81 10.80 0.64
C THR A 81 -3.30 11.00 0.54
N ASN A 82 -2.71 10.75 -0.63
CA ASN A 82 -1.30 10.96 -0.89
C ASN A 82 -0.89 12.44 -0.72
N GLY A 83 -1.73 13.37 -1.20
CA GLY A 83 -1.55 14.80 -0.97
C GLY A 83 -1.60 15.18 0.51
N ALA A 84 -2.57 14.63 1.25
CA ALA A 84 -2.72 14.86 2.69
C ALA A 84 -1.52 14.32 3.49
N ILE A 85 -0.98 13.14 3.13
CA ILE A 85 0.24 12.58 3.72
C ILE A 85 1.43 13.51 3.49
N ARG A 86 1.64 13.97 2.25
CA ARG A 86 2.73 14.93 1.93
C ARG A 86 2.57 16.26 2.68
N GLY A 87 1.34 16.72 2.88
CA GLY A 87 1.06 17.91 3.69
C GLY A 87 1.27 17.69 5.19
N ALA A 88 1.14 16.46 5.67
CA ALA A 88 1.42 16.11 7.06
C ALA A 88 2.93 15.95 7.34
N ASP A 89 3.72 15.56 6.34
CA ASP A 89 5.19 15.45 6.39
C ASP A 89 5.88 16.20 5.22
N PRO A 90 5.90 17.54 5.22
CA PRO A 90 6.45 18.33 4.11
C PRO A 90 7.98 18.17 3.96
N ASP A 91 8.67 17.89 5.06
CA ASP A 91 10.13 17.77 5.12
C ASP A 91 10.62 16.35 4.82
N ASN A 92 9.73 15.41 4.48
CA ASN A 92 10.06 13.99 4.31
C ASN A 92 10.83 13.44 5.54
N ARG A 93 10.46 13.89 6.75
CA ARG A 93 11.08 13.42 8.00
C ARG A 93 10.90 11.92 8.17
N LEU A 94 9.82 11.38 7.59
CA LEU A 94 9.50 9.97 7.59
C LEU A 94 10.58 9.13 6.89
N SER A 95 10.98 9.51 5.67
CA SER A 95 11.97 8.78 4.87
C SER A 95 13.42 9.02 5.31
N SER A 96 13.68 10.15 5.98
CA SER A 96 15.00 10.46 6.54
C SER A 96 15.31 9.71 7.85
N LYS A 97 14.27 9.38 8.64
CA LYS A 97 14.40 8.68 9.93
C LYS A 97 14.20 7.16 9.84
N ALA A 98 13.43 6.71 8.86
CA ALA A 98 13.35 5.33 8.35
C ALA A 98 14.66 4.52 8.47
N LYS A 99 15.74 5.09 7.92
CA LYS A 99 17.08 4.49 7.84
C LYS A 99 17.74 4.30 9.21
N ARG A 100 17.27 5.01 10.26
CA ARG A 100 17.80 4.95 11.63
C ARG A 100 17.06 3.93 12.50
N ASN A 101 15.76 3.72 12.27
CA ASN A 101 14.89 2.84 13.07
C ASN A 101 15.01 1.33 12.72
N MET A 102 16.02 0.93 11.94
CA MET A 102 16.28 -0.48 11.61
C MET A 102 16.82 -1.32 12.77
N GLN A 103 17.27 -0.69 13.85
CA GLN A 103 18.07 -1.36 14.88
C GLN A 103 17.24 -1.84 16.09
N ASP A 104 16.13 -1.18 16.45
CA ASP A 104 15.50 -1.40 17.77
C ASP A 104 14.32 -2.39 17.81
N HIS A 105 13.85 -2.90 16.66
CA HIS A 105 12.84 -3.97 16.54
C HIS A 105 11.52 -3.80 17.34
N LYS A 106 11.21 -2.63 17.90
CA LYS A 106 9.96 -2.35 18.64
C LYS A 106 9.28 -1.08 18.12
N ALA A 107 8.09 -1.25 17.53
CA ALA A 107 7.23 -0.15 17.10
C ALA A 107 6.36 0.35 18.27
N THR A 108 6.14 1.68 18.38
CA THR A 108 5.21 2.27 19.36
C THR A 108 3.74 1.90 19.04
N PRO A 109 2.78 2.09 19.96
CA PRO A 109 1.37 1.85 19.67
C PRO A 109 0.83 2.64 18.46
N GLU A 110 1.25 3.89 18.30
CA GLU A 110 0.84 4.77 17.19
C GLU A 110 1.42 4.30 15.86
N GLU A 111 2.66 3.81 15.89
CA GLU A 111 3.33 3.20 14.76
C GLU A 111 2.70 1.86 14.35
N GLN A 112 2.28 1.06 15.33
CA GLN A 112 1.53 -0.19 15.08
C GLN A 112 0.16 0.10 14.46
N ARG A 113 -0.56 1.12 14.95
CA ARG A 113 -1.82 1.57 14.36
C ARG A 113 -1.62 2.02 12.91
N LEU A 114 -0.57 2.79 12.63
CA LEU A 114 -0.23 3.22 11.29
C LEU A 114 0.04 2.02 10.36
N ALA A 115 0.74 1.00 10.87
CA ALA A 115 0.99 -0.24 10.15
C ALA A 115 -0.30 -0.99 9.81
N GLU A 116 -1.23 -1.09 10.76
CA GLU A 116 -2.51 -1.76 10.55
C GLU A 116 -3.39 -0.97 9.55
N ALA A 117 -3.41 0.36 9.63
CA ALA A 117 -4.10 1.20 8.66
C ALA A 117 -3.56 1.01 7.23
N LEU A 118 -2.23 0.98 7.07
CA LEU A 118 -1.59 0.68 5.78
C LEU A 118 -1.90 -0.73 5.28
N LYS A 119 -1.87 -1.72 6.18
CA LYS A 119 -2.21 -3.10 5.85
C LYS A 119 -3.62 -3.21 5.30
N VAL A 120 -4.62 -2.59 5.94
CA VAL A 120 -5.99 -2.60 5.44
C VAL A 120 -6.06 -1.96 4.05
N LEU A 121 -5.37 -0.84 3.82
CA LEU A 121 -5.36 -0.17 2.52
C LEU A 121 -4.78 -1.07 1.42
N VAL A 122 -3.67 -1.74 1.73
CA VAL A 122 -3.01 -2.72 0.84
C VAL A 122 -3.91 -3.91 0.56
N GLN A 123 -4.50 -4.49 1.60
CA GLN A 123 -5.37 -5.66 1.48
C GLN A 123 -6.61 -5.35 0.65
N GLU A 124 -7.28 -4.24 0.93
CA GLU A 124 -8.51 -3.89 0.24
C GLU A 124 -8.24 -3.37 -1.16
N VAL A 125 -7.39 -2.35 -1.32
CA VAL A 125 -7.19 -1.73 -2.62
C VAL A 125 -6.20 -2.52 -3.46
N GLY A 126 -5.02 -2.82 -2.92
CA GLY A 126 -4.00 -3.61 -3.63
C GLY A 126 -4.50 -5.01 -3.97
N GLY A 127 -5.13 -5.69 -3.01
CA GLY A 127 -5.75 -6.99 -3.23
C GLY A 127 -6.84 -6.97 -4.30
N THR A 128 -7.68 -5.92 -4.34
CA THR A 128 -8.70 -5.78 -5.39
C THR A 128 -8.08 -5.52 -6.76
N ILE A 129 -7.00 -4.75 -6.84
CA ILE A 129 -6.33 -4.46 -8.11
C ILE A 129 -5.80 -5.75 -8.74
N GLU A 130 -5.00 -6.52 -8.01
CA GLU A 130 -4.41 -7.76 -8.54
C GLU A 130 -5.49 -8.79 -8.87
N TRP A 131 -6.44 -8.99 -7.95
CA TRP A 131 -7.57 -9.89 -8.20
C TRP A 131 -8.36 -9.47 -9.45
N ALA A 132 -8.65 -8.18 -9.63
CA ALA A 132 -9.39 -7.70 -10.78
C ALA A 132 -8.59 -7.89 -12.09
N LYS A 133 -7.28 -7.64 -12.08
CA LYS A 133 -6.41 -7.89 -13.24
C LYS A 133 -6.45 -9.36 -13.65
N ASP A 134 -6.30 -10.28 -12.69
CA ASP A 134 -6.35 -11.72 -12.94
C ASP A 134 -7.70 -12.15 -13.51
N LYS A 135 -8.81 -11.63 -12.96
CA LYS A 135 -10.15 -11.96 -13.49
C LYS A 135 -10.38 -11.43 -14.89
N LEU A 136 -9.88 -10.22 -15.18
CA LEU A 136 -10.04 -9.59 -16.49
C LEU A 136 -9.26 -10.31 -17.60
N ASP A 137 -8.33 -11.22 -17.29
CA ASP A 137 -7.69 -12.05 -18.32
C ASP A 137 -8.68 -12.89 -19.12
N SER A 138 -9.84 -13.21 -18.54
CA SER A 138 -10.93 -13.91 -19.22
C SER A 138 -11.84 -12.97 -20.04
N PHE A 139 -11.64 -11.65 -19.97
CA PHE A 139 -12.50 -10.61 -20.56
C PHE A 139 -11.64 -9.60 -21.35
N PRO A 140 -11.23 -9.91 -22.60
CA PRO A 140 -10.21 -9.14 -23.31
C PRO A 140 -10.61 -7.69 -23.63
N LYS A 141 -11.89 -7.40 -23.88
CA LYS A 141 -12.36 -6.02 -24.11
C LYS A 141 -12.39 -5.25 -22.79
N ALA A 142 -12.92 -5.86 -21.73
CA ALA A 142 -12.96 -5.24 -20.41
C ALA A 142 -11.54 -4.99 -19.87
N LYS A 143 -10.62 -5.94 -20.06
CA LYS A 143 -9.20 -5.79 -19.70
C LYS A 143 -8.55 -4.60 -20.39
N ARG A 144 -8.79 -4.42 -21.70
CA ARG A 144 -8.24 -3.30 -22.46
C ARG A 144 -8.69 -1.94 -21.89
N ASP A 145 -9.93 -1.85 -21.43
CA ASP A 145 -10.54 -0.58 -21.02
C ASP A 145 -10.39 -0.30 -19.51
N LEU A 146 -10.34 -1.34 -18.67
CA LEU A 146 -10.20 -1.24 -17.21
C LEU A 146 -8.76 -1.44 -16.72
N GLY A 147 -7.94 -2.22 -17.43
CA GLY A 147 -6.53 -2.47 -17.08
C GLY A 147 -5.72 -1.18 -16.84
N PRO A 148 -5.76 -0.19 -17.75
CA PRO A 148 -5.08 1.08 -17.55
C PRO A 148 -5.56 1.85 -16.31
N LEU A 149 -6.84 1.71 -15.91
CA LEU A 149 -7.37 2.36 -14.71
C LEU A 149 -6.92 1.64 -13.43
N LEU A 150 -6.80 0.31 -13.47
CA LEU A 150 -6.21 -0.47 -12.39
C LEU A 150 -4.72 -0.13 -12.20
N ASP A 151 -3.98 0.09 -13.29
CA ASP A 151 -2.60 0.58 -13.24
C ASP A 151 -2.51 2.01 -12.68
N ALA A 152 -3.38 2.91 -13.14
CA ALA A 152 -3.44 4.28 -12.62
C ALA A 152 -3.75 4.31 -11.11
N LEU A 153 -4.63 3.43 -10.62
CA LEU A 153 -4.94 3.28 -9.19
C LEU A 153 -3.75 2.72 -8.38
N SER A 154 -2.92 1.87 -9.00
CA SER A 154 -1.73 1.28 -8.36
C SER A 154 -0.66 2.33 -8.02
N GLN A 155 -0.56 3.40 -8.82
CA GLN A 155 0.45 4.43 -8.65
C GLN A 155 0.32 5.22 -7.33
N PRO A 156 -0.83 5.86 -7.00
CA PRO A 156 -0.96 6.57 -5.73
C PRO A 156 -0.93 5.61 -4.53
N LEU A 157 -1.43 4.37 -4.67
CA LEU A 157 -1.28 3.34 -3.64
C LEU A 157 0.20 3.09 -3.29
N THR A 158 1.02 2.87 -4.32
CA THR A 158 2.47 2.67 -4.18
C THR A 158 3.15 3.88 -3.55
N GLN A 159 2.73 5.10 -3.92
CA GLN A 159 3.28 6.33 -3.34
C GLN A 159 2.92 6.51 -1.87
N ILE A 160 1.70 6.17 -1.46
CA ILE A 160 1.27 6.19 -0.05
C ILE A 160 2.13 5.20 0.76
N ILE A 161 2.23 3.95 0.28
CA ILE A 161 2.99 2.92 0.98
C ILE A 161 4.48 3.26 0.99
N GLY A 162 5.01 3.82 -0.10
CA GLY A 162 6.40 4.24 -0.15
C GLY A 162 6.71 5.42 0.77
N GLY A 163 5.84 6.43 0.79
CA GLY A 163 6.00 7.62 1.62
C GLY A 163 5.87 7.33 3.11
N VAL A 164 4.94 6.45 3.48
CA VAL A 164 4.65 6.12 4.89
C VAL A 164 5.42 4.88 5.35
N GLY A 165 5.51 3.85 4.52
CA GLY A 165 6.15 2.58 4.87
C GLY A 165 7.60 2.75 5.29
N LEU A 166 8.35 3.69 4.69
CA LEU A 166 9.75 3.96 5.03
C LEU A 166 9.96 4.21 6.53
N LEU A 167 9.02 4.85 7.22
CA LEU A 167 9.07 5.22 8.64
C LEU A 167 9.79 4.26 9.59
N LEU A 168 9.56 2.97 9.42
CA LEU A 168 9.91 1.97 10.41
C LEU A 168 10.29 0.69 9.71
N ALA A 169 11.51 0.22 9.96
CA ALA A 169 11.91 -1.11 9.56
C ALA A 169 10.94 -2.19 10.05
N GLY A 170 10.30 -1.98 11.21
CA GLY A 170 9.23 -2.82 11.71
C GLY A 170 7.97 -2.80 10.83
N VAL A 171 7.54 -1.63 10.34
CA VAL A 171 6.35 -1.51 9.47
C VAL A 171 6.64 -1.99 8.06
N LEU A 172 7.83 -1.72 7.49
CA LEU A 172 8.22 -2.32 6.21
C LEU A 172 8.29 -3.84 6.29
N ASN A 173 8.81 -4.41 7.39
CA ASN A 173 8.86 -5.86 7.57
C ASN A 173 7.44 -6.44 7.72
N LEU A 174 6.55 -5.76 8.44
CA LEU A 174 5.14 -6.16 8.54
C LEU A 174 4.44 -6.07 7.19
N VAL A 175 4.48 -4.91 6.53
CA VAL A 175 3.88 -4.67 5.20
C VAL A 175 4.49 -5.61 4.15
N GLY A 176 5.80 -5.84 4.18
CA GLY A 176 6.49 -6.77 3.28
C GLY A 176 6.03 -8.22 3.48
N LYS A 177 5.98 -8.71 4.73
CA LYS A 177 5.44 -10.05 5.05
C LYS A 177 3.97 -10.19 4.68
N LEU A 178 3.19 -9.12 4.82
CA LEU A 178 1.78 -9.09 4.43
C LEU A 178 1.62 -9.16 2.91
N LEU A 179 2.35 -8.34 2.16
CA LEU A 179 2.33 -8.34 0.70
C LEU A 179 2.73 -9.72 0.16
N GLN A 180 3.78 -10.33 0.70
CA GLN A 180 4.21 -11.69 0.35
C GLN A 180 3.14 -12.74 0.70
N GLY A 181 2.53 -12.65 1.89
CA GLY A 181 1.48 -13.59 2.32
C GLY A 181 0.18 -13.48 1.49
N LEU A 182 -0.03 -12.37 0.79
CA LEU A 182 -1.20 -12.12 -0.07
C LEU A 182 -0.90 -12.34 -1.57
N GLY A 183 0.34 -12.67 -1.94
CA GLY A 183 0.76 -12.81 -3.34
C GLY A 183 0.85 -11.48 -4.11
N LEU A 184 0.98 -10.35 -3.41
CA LEU A 184 1.03 -9.01 -4.02
C LEU A 184 2.47 -8.61 -4.43
N ASP A 185 3.18 -9.50 -5.13
CA ASP A 185 4.60 -9.34 -5.48
C ASP A 185 4.84 -8.16 -6.43
N GLY A 186 3.89 -7.86 -7.31
CA GLY A 186 3.94 -6.71 -8.22
C GLY A 186 3.92 -5.38 -7.46
N LEU A 187 3.00 -5.26 -6.49
CA LEU A 187 2.92 -4.10 -5.61
C LEU A 187 4.17 -3.96 -4.74
N LEU A 188 4.69 -5.05 -4.18
CA LEU A 188 5.94 -5.06 -3.41
C LEU A 188 7.11 -4.53 -4.25
N LYS A 189 7.29 -5.02 -5.48
CA LYS A 189 8.31 -4.53 -6.42
C LYS A 189 8.13 -3.05 -6.75
N GLY A 190 6.88 -2.62 -6.97
CA GLY A 190 6.53 -1.23 -7.22
C GLY A 190 6.95 -0.31 -6.06
N ILE A 191 6.69 -0.72 -4.82
CA ILE A 191 7.09 0.03 -3.62
C ILE A 191 8.62 0.08 -3.49
N LEU A 192 9.29 -1.05 -3.66
CA LEU A 192 10.75 -1.13 -3.56
C LEU A 192 11.44 -0.24 -4.60
N GLY A 193 10.94 -0.21 -5.83
CA GLY A 193 11.44 0.67 -6.89
C GLY A 193 11.10 2.15 -6.66
N ALA A 194 9.88 2.47 -6.23
CA ALA A 194 9.44 3.85 -6.00
C ALA A 194 10.16 4.54 -4.83
N THR A 195 10.62 3.75 -3.85
CA THR A 195 11.30 4.25 -2.64
C THR A 195 12.82 4.25 -2.75
N GLY A 196 13.39 3.63 -3.80
CA GLY A 196 14.83 3.40 -3.88
C GLY A 196 15.36 2.44 -2.81
N LEU A 197 14.47 1.66 -2.18
CA LEU A 197 14.80 0.65 -1.19
C LEU A 197 15.58 -0.51 -1.83
N ASP A 198 15.30 -0.82 -3.10
CA ASP A 198 16.08 -1.75 -3.92
C ASP A 198 17.60 -1.52 -3.78
N LYS A 199 18.05 -0.28 -3.83
CA LYS A 199 19.47 0.09 -3.68
C LYS A 199 19.99 -0.05 -2.25
N ILE A 200 19.12 0.08 -1.26
CA ILE A 200 19.46 -0.10 0.16
C ILE A 200 19.54 -1.59 0.50
N TYR A 201 18.62 -2.41 -0.02
CA TYR A 201 18.63 -3.86 0.13
C TYR A 201 19.80 -4.53 -0.63
N GLU A 202 20.13 -4.05 -1.85
CA GLU A 202 21.34 -4.48 -2.58
C GLU A 202 22.63 -4.05 -1.85
N GLY A 203 22.66 -2.82 -1.29
CA GLY A 203 23.81 -2.33 -0.52
C GLY A 203 24.03 -3.02 0.84
N LEU A 204 23.01 -3.72 1.37
CA LEU A 204 23.06 -4.47 2.63
C LEU A 204 23.23 -5.99 2.44
N GLY A 205 23.32 -6.49 1.19
CA GLY A 205 23.51 -7.93 0.91
C GLY A 205 22.30 -8.82 1.25
N LEU A 206 21.09 -8.23 1.27
CA LEU A 206 19.83 -8.92 1.55
C LEU A 206 19.15 -9.45 0.27
N ASP A 207 19.77 -9.24 -0.89
CA ASP A 207 19.44 -9.81 -2.20
C ASP A 207 19.36 -11.35 -2.19
N LYS A 208 20.09 -12.00 -1.26
CA LYS A 208 20.06 -13.45 -1.05
C LYS A 208 18.79 -13.97 -0.38
N TRP A 209 18.03 -13.11 0.29
CA TRP A 209 16.82 -13.50 1.04
C TRP A 209 15.54 -13.40 0.20
N LEU A 210 15.55 -12.56 -0.85
CA LEU A 210 14.46 -12.46 -1.84
C LEU A 210 14.51 -13.55 -2.93
N LYS A 211 15.55 -14.37 -2.94
CA LYS A 211 15.78 -15.47 -3.90
C LYS A 211 15.69 -16.87 -3.26
N MET A 212 15.25 -16.98 -2.02
CA MET A 212 14.84 -18.23 -1.37
C MET A 212 13.32 -18.26 -1.24
#